data_AF-A0A315TFP7-F1
#
_entry.id   AF-A0A315TFP7-F1
#
_cell.length_a   1.000
_cell.length_b   1.000
_cell.length_c   1.000
_cell.angle_alpha   90.00
_cell.angle_beta   90.00
_cell.angle_gamma   90.00
#
_symmetry.space_group_name_H-M   'P 1'
#
loop_
_entity.id
_entity.type
_entity.pdbx_description
1 polymer ?
#
loop_
_entity_poly.entity_id
_entity_poly.type
_entity_poly.pdbx_seq_one_letter_code
_entity_poly.pdbx_strand_id
1 'polypeptide(L)'
;MTLGDAAGKPPTGAAQPNSGVHPRPPQVVDESKLQDLVDHVGRTAAATFASNFLALLRDRLTQVHTALGTADPEHALDAVLSLKTSSAMVGAEQLTRYCTGLEKELREGRIPNADALPRIAADLRPALTDVLASMPPDTDG
;
A
#
# COMPACT_ATOMS: atom_id res chain seq x y z
N MET A 1 39.80 33.47 -27.60
CA MET A 1 40.11 32.07 -27.93
C MET A 1 40.68 31.44 -26.66
N THR A 2 40.22 30.37 -26.02
CA THR A 2 39.13 29.39 -26.20
C THR A 2 39.23 28.49 -24.94
N LEU A 3 38.09 28.13 -24.33
CA LEU A 3 37.73 26.94 -23.53
C LEU A 3 38.77 26.27 -22.58
N GLY A 4 38.41 25.75 -21.40
CA GLY A 4 37.07 25.52 -20.86
C GLY A 4 37.08 24.83 -19.49
N ASP A 5 35.97 25.05 -18.79
CA ASP A 5 35.53 24.42 -17.56
C ASP A 5 35.25 22.92 -17.72
N ALA A 6 35.67 22.12 -16.74
CA ALA A 6 35.24 20.73 -16.57
C ALA A 6 34.42 20.63 -15.27
N ALA A 7 33.11 20.87 -15.40
CA ALA A 7 32.12 20.63 -14.36
C ALA A 7 31.79 19.12 -14.29
N GLY A 8 31.60 18.63 -13.06
CA GLY A 8 31.24 17.25 -12.75
C GLY A 8 29.87 16.83 -13.30
N LYS A 9 29.70 15.52 -13.42
CA LYS A 9 28.43 14.83 -13.66
C LYS A 9 28.36 13.69 -12.62
N PRO A 10 27.32 13.57 -11.78
CA PRO A 10 25.99 13.02 -12.13
C PRO A 10 24.84 13.85 -11.51
N PRO A 11 23.51 13.53 -11.65
CA PRO A 11 22.86 12.29 -12.07
C PRO A 11 21.75 12.44 -13.15
N THR A 12 21.53 11.40 -13.94
CA THR A 12 20.28 11.25 -14.73
C THR A 12 19.27 10.48 -13.88
N GLY A 13 18.68 11.17 -12.92
CA GLY A 13 17.40 10.75 -12.34
C GLY A 13 16.31 11.30 -13.24
N ALA A 14 15.63 10.43 -14.00
CA ALA A 14 14.43 10.79 -14.72
C ALA A 14 13.30 11.01 -13.69
N ALA A 15 13.25 12.20 -13.12
CA ALA A 15 12.07 12.70 -12.43
C ALA A 15 11.00 12.93 -13.50
N GLN A 16 9.97 12.08 -13.52
CA GLN A 16 8.81 12.31 -14.36
C GLN A 16 8.00 13.52 -13.86
N PRO A 17 7.46 14.34 -14.78
CA PRO A 17 6.82 15.61 -14.48
C PRO A 17 5.41 15.43 -13.88
N ASN A 18 5.23 16.05 -12.71
CA ASN A 18 3.97 16.61 -12.18
C ASN A 18 2.67 16.32 -12.94
N SER A 19 1.90 15.32 -12.48
CA SER A 19 0.46 15.24 -12.76
C SER A 19 -0.33 15.87 -11.61
N GLY A 20 -1.26 16.76 -11.97
CA GLY A 20 -1.94 17.69 -11.08
C GLY A 20 -2.54 17.12 -9.79
N VAL A 21 -2.49 17.92 -8.74
CA VAL A 21 -3.24 17.73 -7.49
C VAL A 21 -4.72 17.98 -7.78
N HIS A 22 -5.38 16.99 -8.36
CA HIS A 22 -6.79 16.75 -8.10
C HIS A 22 -6.85 15.85 -6.86
N PRO A 23 -7.75 16.09 -5.89
CA PRO A 23 -8.08 15.08 -4.90
C PRO A 23 -8.77 13.93 -5.64
N ARG A 24 -7.94 13.06 -6.19
CA ARG A 24 -8.31 11.77 -6.73
C ARG A 24 -9.08 11.06 -5.60
N PRO A 25 -10.28 10.50 -5.89
CA PRO A 25 -11.00 9.73 -4.88
C PRO A 25 -10.03 8.72 -4.25
N PRO A 26 -10.10 8.45 -2.94
CA PRO A 26 -9.14 7.58 -2.27
C PRO A 26 -9.09 6.26 -3.04
N GLN A 27 -7.98 6.04 -3.74
CA GLN A 27 -7.83 4.83 -4.53
C GLN A 27 -7.68 3.68 -3.54
N VAL A 28 -8.55 2.69 -3.69
CA VAL A 28 -8.50 1.47 -2.89
C VAL A 28 -7.16 0.76 -3.12
N VAL A 29 -6.69 0.78 -4.37
CA VAL A 29 -5.44 0.18 -4.84
C VAL A 29 -4.61 1.22 -5.63
N ASP A 30 -3.30 1.24 -5.40
CA ASP A 30 -2.31 1.94 -6.22
C ASP A 30 -1.92 1.03 -7.38
N GLU A 31 -2.46 1.33 -8.56
CA GLU A 31 -2.27 0.55 -9.78
C GLU A 31 -0.80 0.46 -10.20
N SER A 32 -0.02 1.52 -10.00
CA SER A 32 1.41 1.54 -10.36
C SER A 32 2.20 0.55 -9.53
N LYS A 33 1.97 0.49 -8.21
CA LYS A 33 2.62 -0.50 -7.35
C LYS A 33 2.21 -1.94 -7.68
N LEU A 34 0.94 -2.14 -8.04
CA LEU A 34 0.49 -3.46 -8.44
C LEU A 34 1.08 -3.87 -9.79
N GLN A 35 1.25 -2.92 -10.72
CA GLN A 35 1.97 -3.14 -11.98
C GLN A 35 3.45 -3.48 -11.72
N ASP A 36 4.13 -2.74 -10.84
CA ASP A 36 5.52 -3.03 -10.47
C ASP A 36 5.67 -4.46 -9.91
N LEU A 37 4.71 -4.92 -9.11
CA LEU A 37 4.66 -6.30 -8.62
C LEU A 37 4.47 -7.29 -9.77
N VAL A 38 3.54 -7.03 -10.68
CA VAL A 38 3.31 -7.85 -11.89
C VAL A 38 4.55 -7.92 -12.77
N ASP A 39 5.25 -6.80 -12.97
CA ASP A 39 6.47 -6.75 -13.77
C ASP A 39 7.62 -7.57 -13.13
N HIS A 40 7.61 -7.73 -11.80
CA HIS A 40 8.64 -8.48 -11.08
C HIS A 40 8.38 -9.99 -10.99
N VAL A 41 7.12 -10.41 -10.81
CA VAL A 41 6.78 -11.81 -10.54
C VAL A 41 5.82 -12.45 -11.55
N GLY A 42 5.27 -11.66 -12.47
CA GLY A 42 4.18 -12.07 -13.37
C GLY A 42 2.80 -11.88 -12.75
N ARG A 43 1.79 -11.75 -13.62
CA ARG A 43 0.38 -11.51 -13.25
C ARG A 43 -0.18 -12.65 -12.42
N THR A 44 0.11 -13.89 -12.78
CA THR A 44 -0.38 -15.08 -12.05
C THR A 44 0.18 -15.14 -10.63
N ALA A 45 1.47 -14.85 -10.46
CA ALA A 45 2.09 -14.83 -9.13
C ALA A 45 1.61 -13.64 -8.30
N ALA A 46 1.45 -12.46 -8.91
CA ALA A 46 0.89 -11.28 -8.25
C ALA A 46 -0.55 -11.52 -7.76
N ALA A 47 -1.39 -12.17 -8.58
CA ALA A 47 -2.75 -12.55 -8.19
C ALA A 47 -2.78 -13.53 -7.01
N THR A 48 -1.86 -14.49 -7.01
CA THR A 48 -1.68 -15.44 -5.89
C THR A 48 -1.25 -14.70 -4.62
N PHE A 49 -0.30 -13.78 -4.74
CA PHE A 49 0.18 -12.96 -3.62
C PHE A 49 -0.94 -12.08 -3.04
N ALA A 50 -1.73 -11.42 -3.90
CA ALA A 50 -2.89 -10.63 -3.50
C ALA A 50 -3.95 -11.48 -2.77
N SER A 51 -4.21 -12.69 -3.26
CA SER A 51 -5.15 -13.63 -2.62
C SER A 51 -4.67 -14.09 -1.24
N ASN A 52 -3.38 -14.42 -1.12
CA ASN A 52 -2.76 -14.79 0.16
C ASN A 52 -2.80 -13.64 1.16
N PHE A 53 -2.51 -12.42 0.70
CA PHE A 53 -2.64 -11.21 1.52
C PHE A 53 -4.07 -11.04 2.03
N LEU A 54 -5.09 -11.15 1.17
CA LEU A 54 -6.50 -11.02 1.56
C LEU A 54 -6.95 -12.09 2.56
N ALA A 55 -6.41 -13.31 2.46
CA ALA A 55 -6.67 -14.37 3.43
C ALA A 55 -6.13 -14.01 4.82
N LEU A 56 -4.90 -13.51 4.89
CA LEU A 56 -4.24 -13.08 6.13
C LEU A 56 -4.81 -11.76 6.68
N LEU A 57 -5.39 -10.93 5.82
CA LEU A 57 -5.91 -9.61 6.19
C LEU A 57 -6.97 -9.73 7.28
N ARG A 58 -7.88 -10.72 7.21
CA ARG A 58 -8.94 -10.89 8.23
C ARG A 58 -8.40 -11.10 9.64
N ASP A 59 -7.36 -11.92 9.76
CA ASP A 59 -6.74 -12.20 11.06
C ASP A 59 -6.02 -10.94 11.58
N ARG A 60 -5.33 -10.20 10.70
CA ARG A 60 -4.68 -8.93 11.04
C ARG A 60 -5.67 -7.87 11.49
N LEU A 61 -6.85 -7.77 10.86
CA LEU A 61 -7.90 -6.86 11.31
C LEU A 61 -8.39 -7.22 12.71
N THR A 62 -8.57 -8.50 12.98
CA THR A 62 -8.98 -9.00 14.30
C THR A 62 -7.93 -8.70 15.36
N GLN A 63 -6.64 -8.86 15.03
CA GLN A 63 -5.53 -8.49 15.90
C GLN A 63 -5.52 -7.00 16.21
N VAL A 64 -5.71 -6.14 15.20
CA VAL A 64 -5.78 -4.68 15.41
C VAL A 64 -6.96 -4.31 16.31
N HIS A 65 -8.16 -4.84 16.06
CA HIS A 65 -9.32 -4.56 16.93
C HIS A 65 -9.10 -5.05 18.37
N THR A 66 -8.52 -6.24 18.53
CA THR A 66 -8.23 -6.79 19.85
C THR A 66 -7.21 -5.92 20.59
N ALA A 67 -6.10 -5.56 19.93
CA ALA A 67 -5.04 -4.76 20.52
C ALA A 67 -5.48 -3.33 20.85
N LEU A 68 -6.39 -2.73 20.07
CA LEU A 68 -6.99 -1.44 20.41
C LEU A 68 -7.96 -1.51 21.60
N GLY A 69 -8.53 -2.69 21.86
CA GLY A 69 -9.37 -2.94 23.03
C GLY A 69 -8.59 -3.27 24.31
N THR A 70 -7.28 -3.55 24.21
CA THR A 70 -6.41 -3.74 25.38
C THR A 70 -5.84 -2.41 25.84
N ALA A 71 -5.45 -2.31 27.12
CA ALA A 71 -4.71 -1.16 27.65
C ALA A 71 -3.22 -1.21 27.25
N ASP A 72 -2.89 -1.77 26.09
CA ASP A 72 -1.53 -1.99 25.60
C ASP A 72 -1.31 -1.25 24.27
N PRO A 73 -0.92 0.04 24.33
CA PRO A 73 -0.73 0.87 23.13
C PRO A 73 0.48 0.43 22.30
N GLU A 74 1.48 -0.22 22.89
CA GLU A 74 2.65 -0.73 22.16
C GLU A 74 2.24 -1.92 21.29
N HIS A 75 1.45 -2.84 21.83
CA HIS A 75 0.90 -3.96 21.08
C HIS A 75 -0.05 -3.50 19.96
N ALA A 76 -0.87 -2.49 20.22
CA ALA A 76 -1.73 -1.89 19.20
C ALA A 76 -0.92 -1.26 18.06
N LEU A 77 0.17 -0.56 18.38
CA LEU A 77 1.04 0.05 17.39
C LEU A 77 1.73 -1.00 16.52
N ASP A 78 2.24 -2.09 17.11
CA ASP A 78 2.87 -3.19 16.36
C ASP A 78 1.90 -3.84 15.36
N ALA A 79 0.67 -4.14 15.81
CA ALA A 79 -0.38 -4.69 14.94
C ALA A 79 -0.72 -3.76 13.76
N VAL A 80 -0.84 -2.45 14.01
CA VAL A 80 -1.10 -1.44 12.97
C VAL A 80 0.06 -1.33 11.98
N LEU A 81 1.32 -1.36 12.45
CA LEU A 81 2.51 -1.29 11.59
C LEU A 81 2.66 -2.53 10.71
N SER A 82 2.38 -3.72 11.27
CA SER A 82 2.36 -4.98 10.52
C SER A 82 1.32 -4.95 9.40
N LEU A 83 0.10 -4.49 9.71
CA LEU A 83 -0.96 -4.34 8.73
C LEU A 83 -0.58 -3.33 7.63
N LYS A 84 -0.07 -2.16 8.01
CA LYS A 84 0.40 -1.11 7.09
C LYS A 84 1.44 -1.63 6.11
N THR A 85 2.48 -2.30 6.62
CA THR A 85 3.58 -2.82 5.81
C THR A 85 3.08 -3.86 4.80
N SER A 86 2.25 -4.80 5.25
CA SER A 86 1.66 -5.79 4.33
C SER A 86 0.74 -5.19 3.27
N SER A 87 0.00 -4.15 3.62
CA SER A 87 -0.91 -3.44 2.71
C SER A 87 -0.13 -2.69 1.63
N ALA A 88 1.01 -2.09 1.99
CA ALA A 88 1.85 -1.36 1.05
C ALA A 88 2.45 -2.28 -0.04
N MET A 89 2.80 -3.53 0.30
CA MET A 89 3.39 -4.49 -0.65
C MET A 89 2.43 -4.89 -1.78
N VAL A 90 1.12 -4.97 -1.51
CA VAL A 90 0.10 -5.28 -2.53
C VAL A 90 -0.49 -4.03 -3.19
N GLY A 91 0.01 -2.84 -2.85
CA GLY A 91 -0.54 -1.58 -3.32
C GLY A 91 -1.91 -1.22 -2.71
N ALA A 92 -2.30 -1.76 -1.55
CA ALA A 92 -3.57 -1.42 -0.89
C ALA A 92 -3.50 -0.02 -0.25
N GLU A 93 -3.60 1.01 -1.09
CA GLU A 93 -3.31 2.40 -0.74
C GLU A 93 -4.28 2.97 0.30
N GLN A 94 -5.59 2.75 0.14
CA GLN A 94 -6.58 3.24 1.10
C GLN A 94 -6.37 2.63 2.48
N LEU A 95 -6.08 1.32 2.54
CA LEU A 95 -5.80 0.61 3.79
C LEU A 95 -4.50 1.11 4.43
N THR A 96 -3.45 1.30 3.63
CA THR A 96 -2.16 1.84 4.08
C THR A 96 -2.30 3.25 4.67
N ARG A 97 -3.11 4.11 4.02
CA ARG A 97 -3.44 5.45 4.54
C ARG A 97 -4.22 5.40 5.83
N TYR A 98 -5.22 4.53 5.93
CA TYR A 98 -6.00 4.37 7.15
C TYR A 98 -5.10 3.94 8.32
N CYS A 99 -4.24 2.94 8.12
CA CYS A 99 -3.27 2.52 9.12
C CYS A 99 -2.28 3.62 9.51
N THR A 100 -1.90 4.49 8.57
CA THR A 100 -1.05 5.67 8.87
C THR A 100 -1.77 6.65 9.80
N GLY A 101 -3.09 6.81 9.65
CA GLY A 101 -3.92 7.58 10.57
C GLY A 101 -3.94 6.96 11.97
N LEU A 102 -4.24 5.66 12.07
CA LEU A 102 -4.24 4.92 13.34
C LEU A 102 -2.87 5.01 14.05
N GLU A 103 -1.78 4.83 13.30
CA GLU A 103 -0.41 4.94 13.80
C GLU A 103 -0.16 6.30 14.45
N LYS A 104 -0.59 7.38 13.78
CA LYS A 104 -0.42 8.74 14.29
C LYS A 104 -1.15 8.94 15.62
N GLU A 105 -2.40 8.50 15.71
CA GLU A 105 -3.19 8.63 16.94
C GLU A 105 -2.58 7.84 18.10
N LEU A 106 -2.14 6.61 17.85
CA LEU A 106 -1.47 5.77 18.84
C LEU A 106 -0.17 6.43 19.35
N ARG A 107 0.64 7.00 18.46
CA ARG A 107 1.86 7.74 18.83
C ARG A 107 1.57 9.00 19.65
N GLU A 108 0.40 9.60 19.47
CA GLU A 108 -0.09 10.74 20.25
C GLU A 108 -0.74 10.30 21.59
N GLY A 109 -0.73 9.00 21.92
CA GLY A 109 -1.29 8.45 23.14
C GLY A 109 -2.82 8.37 23.13
N ARG A 110 -3.45 8.46 21.96
CA ARG A 110 -4.91 8.31 21.78
C ARG A 110 -5.25 6.90 21.35
N ILE A 111 -6.44 6.44 21.70
CA ILE A 111 -6.99 5.18 21.20
C ILE A 111 -7.81 5.50 19.95
N PRO A 112 -7.34 5.14 18.74
CA PRO A 112 -8.05 5.44 17.51
C PRO A 112 -9.29 4.55 17.32
N ASN A 113 -10.24 5.02 16.51
CA ASN A 113 -11.36 4.22 16.06
C ASN A 113 -10.95 3.40 14.81
N ALA A 114 -11.15 2.08 14.85
CA ALA A 114 -10.82 1.17 13.77
C ALA A 114 -12.03 0.59 13.01
N ASP A 115 -13.25 1.10 13.25
CA ASP A 115 -14.50 0.54 12.72
C ASP A 115 -14.61 0.59 11.20
N ALA A 116 -13.84 1.46 10.55
CA ALA A 116 -13.79 1.51 9.08
C ALA A 116 -12.90 0.41 8.46
N LEU A 117 -12.02 -0.25 9.23
CA LEU A 117 -11.11 -1.28 8.69
C LEU A 117 -11.83 -2.41 7.96
N PRO A 118 -12.91 -3.03 8.49
CA PRO A 118 -13.61 -4.10 7.80
C PRO A 118 -14.20 -3.64 6.46
N ARG A 119 -14.69 -2.40 6.40
CA ARG A 119 -15.26 -1.84 5.16
C ARG A 119 -14.18 -1.62 4.11
N ILE A 120 -13.08 -0.95 4.48
CA ILE A 120 -11.95 -0.70 3.59
C ILE A 120 -11.37 -2.02 3.07
N ALA A 121 -11.25 -3.03 3.92
CA ALA A 121 -10.80 -4.36 3.52
C ALA A 121 -11.79 -5.10 2.59
N ALA A 122 -13.09 -4.89 2.77
CA ALA A 122 -14.11 -5.48 1.89
C ALA A 122 -14.04 -4.87 0.48
N ASP A 123 -13.80 -3.56 0.38
CA ASP A 123 -13.68 -2.86 -0.90
C ASP A 123 -12.36 -3.22 -1.64
N LEU A 124 -11.34 -3.73 -0.92
CA LEU A 124 -10.02 -4.03 -1.49
C LEU A 124 -10.00 -5.20 -2.47
N ARG A 125 -10.74 -6.27 -2.19
CA ARG A 125 -10.77 -7.46 -3.07
C ARG A 125 -11.27 -7.16 -4.49
N PRO A 126 -12.47 -6.57 -4.68
CA PRO A 126 -12.92 -6.26 -6.03
C PRO A 126 -11.97 -5.29 -6.73
N ALA A 127 -11.41 -4.31 -6.02
CA ALA A 127 -10.43 -3.40 -6.60
C ALA A 127 -9.15 -4.11 -7.09
N LEU A 128 -8.57 -5.02 -6.30
CA LEU A 128 -7.40 -5.81 -6.73
C LEU A 128 -7.73 -6.68 -7.94
N THR A 129 -8.90 -7.31 -7.96
CA THR A 129 -9.35 -8.13 -9.09
C THR A 129 -9.52 -7.29 -10.36
N ASP A 130 -10.17 -6.13 -10.28
CA ASP A 130 -10.41 -5.26 -11.44
C ASP A 130 -9.09 -4.74 -12.04
N VAL A 131 -8.15 -4.32 -11.20
CA VAL A 131 -6.83 -3.85 -11.65
C VAL A 131 -6.01 -4.99 -12.27
N LEU A 132 -5.99 -6.17 -11.65
CA LEU A 132 -5.31 -7.33 -12.25
C LEU A 132 -6.00 -7.82 -13.53
N ALA A 133 -7.31 -7.58 -13.69
CA ALA A 133 -8.06 -7.93 -14.89
C ALA A 133 -7.78 -6.99 -16.07
N SER A 134 -7.47 -5.71 -15.80
CA SER A 134 -7.13 -4.73 -16.83
C SER A 134 -5.70 -4.87 -17.37
N MET A 135 -4.82 -5.57 -16.63
CA MET A 135 -3.44 -5.85 -17.03
C MET A 135 -3.33 -6.94 -18.10
N PRO A 136 -2.36 -6.86 -19.02
CA PRO A 136 -2.15 -7.89 -20.04
C PRO A 136 -1.84 -9.24 -19.40
N PRO A 137 -2.26 -10.38 -20.00
CA PRO A 137 -1.89 -11.69 -19.51
C PRO A 137 -0.39 -11.91 -19.56
N ASP A 138 0.10 -12.81 -18.71
CA ASP A 138 1.47 -13.33 -18.81
C ASP A 138 1.67 -13.82 -20.24
N THR A 139 2.68 -13.28 -20.93
CA THR A 139 3.01 -13.77 -22.27
C THR A 139 3.73 -15.10 -22.05
N ASP A 140 3.10 -16.22 -22.41
CA ASP A 140 3.76 -17.53 -22.45
C ASP A 140 5.04 -17.38 -23.28
N GLY A 141 6.18 -17.57 -22.63
CA GLY A 141 7.52 -17.60 -23.24
C GLY A 141 7.90 -19.02 -23.64
#